data_AF-A0A1F5CQ89-F1
#
_entry.id   AF-A0A1F5CQ89-F1
#
_cell.length_a   1.000
_cell.length_b   1.000
_cell.length_c   1.000
_cell.angle_alpha   90.00
_cell.angle_beta   90.00
_cell.angle_gamma   90.00
#
_symmetry.space_group_name_H-M   'P 1'
#
loop_
_entity.id
_entity.type
_entity.pdbx_description
1 polymer ?
#
loop_
_entity_poly.entity_id
_entity_poly.type
_entity_poly.pdbx_seq_one_letter_code
_entity_poly.pdbx_strand_id
1 'polypeptide(L)' 'MVSHLEDNPDVQVLYRTTGNVDLFVEVIFRDMEELNAFLENELNVEGITGTEVTIVIGPYKRCPCTGL' A
#
# COMPACT_ATOMS: atom_id res chain seq x y z
N MET A 1 3.34 -1.01 14.60
CA MET A 1 3.92 -0.19 13.50
C MET A 1 3.45 -0.74 12.15
N VAL A 2 3.74 -2.01 11.83
CA VAL A 2 3.09 -2.72 10.71
C VAL A 2 1.64 -3.13 11.04
N SER A 3 1.37 -3.41 12.33
CA SER A 3 0.05 -3.79 12.84
C SER A 3 -1.12 -2.86 12.45
N HIS A 4 -0.87 -1.56 12.31
CA HIS A 4 -1.90 -0.60 11.90
C HIS A 4 -2.31 -0.78 10.43
N LEU A 5 -1.35 -1.19 9.58
CA LEU A 5 -1.61 -1.53 8.18
C LEU A 5 -2.20 -2.95 8.03
N GLU A 6 -1.87 -3.88 8.93
CA GLU A 6 -2.45 -5.24 8.94
C GLU A 6 -3.95 -5.23 9.21
N ASP A 7 -4.42 -4.31 10.06
CA ASP A 7 -5.83 -4.16 10.42
C ASP A 7 -6.61 -3.25 9.45
N ASN A 8 -5.94 -2.63 8.48
CA ASN A 8 -6.57 -1.71 7.54
C ASN A 8 -7.29 -2.51 6.42
N PRO A 9 -8.63 -2.40 6.30
CA PRO A 9 -9.41 -3.20 5.34
C PRO A 9 -9.12 -2.86 3.87
N ASP A 10 -8.54 -1.70 3.59
CA ASP A 10 -8.19 -1.29 2.23
C ASP A 10 -6.88 -1.94 1.75
N VAL A 11 -6.03 -2.36 2.70
CA VAL A 11 -4.78 -3.08 2.43
C VAL A 11 -5.09 -4.49 1.98
N GLN A 12 -4.83 -4.76 0.70
CA GLN A 12 -5.05 -6.06 0.10
C GLN A 12 -3.91 -7.02 0.42
N VAL A 13 -2.70 -6.47 0.44
CA VAL A 13 -1.49 -7.25 0.64
C VAL A 13 -0.43 -6.41 1.31
N LEU A 14 0.25 -7.03 2.27
CA LEU A 14 1.35 -6.44 3.03
C LEU A 14 2.47 -7.47 3.12
N TYR A 15 3.62 -7.13 2.55
CA TYR A 15 4.78 -7.99 2.51
C TYR A 15 5.98 -7.32 3.13
N ARG A 16 6.79 -8.14 3.81
CA ARG A 16 8.17 -7.78 4.12
C ARG A 16 9.07 -8.30 3.02
N THR A 17 9.87 -7.41 2.44
CA THR A 17 10.72 -7.72 1.30
C THR A 17 12.18 -7.48 1.62
N THR A 18 13.06 -8.19 0.91
CA THR A 18 14.49 -7.88 0.86
C THR A 18 14.77 -7.31 -0.53
N GLY A 19 14.95 -5.99 -0.63
CA GLY A 19 15.08 -5.29 -1.91
C GLY A 19 15.23 -3.79 -1.72
N ASN A 20 14.75 -3.00 -2.68
CA ASN A 20 14.80 -1.54 -2.60
C ASN A 20 13.90 -0.97 -1.48
N VAL A 21 12.88 -1.74 -1.09
CA VAL A 21 11.98 -1.42 0.01
C VAL A 21 11.94 -2.58 0.99
N ASP A 22 11.80 -2.27 2.28
CA ASP A 22 11.64 -3.26 3.35
C ASP A 22 10.20 -3.73 3.50
N LEU A 23 9.25 -2.88 3.11
CA LEU A 23 7.81 -3.12 3.16
C LEU A 23 7.21 -2.83 1.79
N PHE A 24 6.37 -3.75 1.31
CA PHE A 24 5.55 -3.57 0.13
C PHE A 24 4.08 -3.69 0.54
N VAL A 25 3.29 -2.69 0.16
CA VAL A 25 1.85 -2.65 0.45
C VAL A 25 1.08 -2.36 -0.83
N GLU A 26 -0.02 -3.09 -1.03
CA GLU A 26 -0.96 -2.84 -2.11
C GLU A 26 -2.32 -2.49 -1.51
N VAL A 27 -2.84 -1.33 -1.91
CA VAL A 27 -4.09 -0.75 -1.41
C VAL A 27 -4.91 -0.33 -2.62
N ILE A 28 -6.23 -0.49 -2.53
CA ILE A 28 -7.16 -0.05 -3.57
C ILE A 28 -7.89 1.18 -3.07
N PHE A 29 -7.68 2.31 -3.75
CA PHE A 29 -8.40 3.56 -3.49
C PHE A 29 -9.42 3.83 -4.60
N ARG A 30 -10.52 4.49 -4.25
CA ARG A 30 -11.55 4.91 -5.21
C ARG A 30 -11.16 6.18 -5.95
N ASP A 31 -10.42 7.07 -5.30
CA ASP A 31 -10.00 8.35 -5.86
C ASP A 31 -8.64 8.82 -5.29
N MET A 32 -8.16 9.96 -5.78
CA MET A 32 -6.89 10.55 -5.34
C MET A 32 -6.97 11.17 -3.93
N GLU A 33 -8.16 11.49 -3.43
CA GLU A 33 -8.30 12.05 -2.08
C GLU A 33 -8.03 10.98 -1.03
N GLU A 34 -8.57 9.77 -1.23
CA GLU A 34 -8.30 8.60 -0.39
C GLU A 34 -6.80 8.25 -0.39
N LEU A 35 -6.13 8.30 -1.55
CA LEU A 35 -4.68 8.08 -1.65
C LEU A 35 -3.90 9.12 -0.84
N ASN A 36 -4.23 10.41 -0.97
CA ASN A 36 -3.54 11.46 -0.22
C ASN A 36 -3.76 11.32 1.28
N ALA A 37 -5.00 11.02 1.70
CA ALA A 37 -5.31 10.76 3.10
C ALA A 37 -4.51 9.57 3.65
N PHE A 38 -4.35 8.50 2.88
CA PHE A 38 -3.52 7.37 3.27
C PHE A 38 -2.04 7.75 3.41
N LEU A 39 -1.49 8.50 2.44
CA LEU A 39 -0.09 8.95 2.49
C LEU A 39 0.21 9.83 3.71
N GLU A 40 -0.72 10.74 4.05
CA GLU A 40 -0.54 11.67 5.16
C GLU A 40 -0.74 11.02 6.54
N ASN A 41 -1.71 10.11 6.67
CA ASN A 41 -2.10 9.55 7.97
C ASN A 41 -1.40 8.21 8.28
N GLU A 42 -1.21 7.37 7.27
CA GLU A 42 -0.81 5.96 7.45
C GLU A 42 0.69 5.74 7.18
N LEU A 43 1.29 6.60 6.36
CA LEU A 43 2.70 6.49 5.94
C LEU A 43 3.61 7.55 6.57
N ASN A 44 3.07 8.53 7.29
CA ASN A 44 3.84 9.49 8.09
C ASN A 44 4.16 8.94 9.49
N VAL A 45 4.74 7.73 9.53
CA VAL A 45 5.03 7.02 10.78
C VAL A 45 6.52 7.10 11.10
N GLU A 46 6.82 7.33 12.37
CA GLU A 46 8.17 7.52 12.90
C GLU A 46 9.05 6.28 12.68
N GLY A 47 9.91 6.31 11.66
CA GLY A 47 10.81 5.21 11.27
C GLY A 47 10.69 4.78 9.80
N ILE A 48 9.75 5.34 9.04
CA ILE A 48 9.74 5.25 7.57
C ILE A 48 10.70 6.31 7.02
N THR A 49 11.78 5.87 6.37
CA THR A 49 12.81 6.77 5.79
C THR A 49 12.41 7.34 4.44
N GLY A 50 11.44 6.72 3.77
CA GLY A 50 10.93 7.13 2.47
C GLY A 50 9.81 6.21 1.99
N THR A 51 8.94 6.77 1.17
CA THR A 51 7.79 6.09 0.59
C THR A 51 7.86 6.20 -0.93
N GLU A 52 7.72 5.08 -1.62
CA GLU A 52 7.59 5.04 -3.08
C GLU A 52 6.17 4.61 -3.44
N VAL A 53 5.47 5.41 -4.24
CA VAL A 53 4.09 5.14 -4.68
C VAL A 53 4.11 4.74 -6.14
N THR A 54 3.51 3.59 -6.44
CA THR A 54 3.31 3.12 -7.81
C THR A 54 1.82 2.97 -8.10
N ILE A 55 1.33 3.62 -9.16
CA ILE A 55 -0.07 3.51 -9.59
C ILE A 55 -0.20 2.37 -10.60
N VAL A 56 -1.03 1.39 -10.29
CA VAL A 56 -1.35 0.28 -11.21
C VAL A 56 -2.40 0.75 -12.22
N ILE A 57 -2.01 0.84 -13.49
CA ILE A 57 -2.90 1.28 -14.59
C ILE A 57 -3.77 0.12 -15.10
N GLY A 58 -3.31 -1.13 -14.93
CA GLY A 58 -4.09 -2.31 -15.26
C GLY A 58 -3.27 -3.59 -15.11
N PRO A 59 -3.90 -4.73 -14.78
CA PRO A 59 -3.22 -6.01 -14.66
C PRO A 59 -3.03 -6.68 -16.02
N TYR A 60 -1.84 -7.24 -16.28
CA TYR A 60 -1.63 -8.16 -17.40
C TYR A 60 -2.18 -9.57 -17.13
N LYS A 61 -2.26 -9.94 -15.84
CA LYS A 61 -2.82 -11.20 -15.35
C LYS A 61 -3.63 -10.89 -14.10
N ARG A 62 -4.86 -11.40 -14.02
CA ARG A 62 -5.76 -11.15 -12.89
C ARG A 62 -5.10 -11.49 -11.55
N CYS A 63 -5.22 -10.59 -10.55
CA CYS A 63 -4.96 -11.00 -9.17
C CYS A 63 -6.24 -11.58 -8.58
N PRO A 64 -6.22 -12.83 -8.09
CA PRO A 64 -7.36 -13.38 -7.34
C PRO A 64 -7.69 -12.55 -6.09
N CYS A 65 -6.69 -11.85 -5.56
CA CYS A 65 -6.75 -11.06 -4.34
C CYS A 65 -7.52 -9.74 -4.50
N THR A 66 -7.38 -9.05 -5.63
CA THR A 66 -8.01 -7.74 -5.87
C THR A 66 -9.25 -7.81 -6.76
N GLY A 67 -9.50 -8.95 -7.42
CA GLY A 67 -10.63 -9.12 -8.34
C GLY A 67 -10.52 -8.32 -9.65
N LEU A 68 -9.39 -7.62 -9.87
CA LEU A 68 -9.03 -6.90 -11.09
C LEU A 68 -8.45 -7.84 -12.16
#